data_AF-A0A8C1AS51-F1
#
_entry.id   AF-A0A8C1AS51-F1
#
_cell.length_a   1.000
_cell.length_b   1.000
_cell.length_c   1.000
_cell.angle_alpha   90.00
_cell.angle_beta   90.00
_cell.angle_gamma   90.00
#
_symmetry.space_group_name_H-M   'P 1'
#
loop_
_entity.id
_entity.type
_entity.pdbx_description
1 polymer ?
#
loop_
_entity_poly.entity_id
_entity_poly.type
_entity_poly.pdbx_seq_one_letter_code
_entity_poly.pdbx_strand_id
1 'polypeptide(L)'
;MEYYHDVLGQQVCDEHVPDVCLIGEMGDVTELGRLLQLVLGCAVSCDQKQEHIQQIMTLEESVQHVVMAAIQEVQNTPALHTYFKRSTCAAKLKNLGVSVLMEEKSSLQVELQSLRERLNHSETPDVSSTITNKKLLLLQSQMEQLQEESYRLESSRDDLRVRADVLEREVTDLQLRNEELTSLAQEAQSLKDEMDILRHSSARVSRLEAMVETYKRKLEDLGDLRRQVRLLEERNHVYMQRTCELEEEQRRANTIRSQLDTYKRQAHEMSTKHSAEAMKAEKWQFEYKNLNDKYETLLKERELICERDTLRETTEELRCAQVQQQCLTGAVGSLAAEIMPTELRDTVVRLQQENKTLCVQEESYRHRLEDLQTQLEDSQRSQNTLETQNRLSQQQISELSAQVEELQRALQEQDSKTEDPASSSHVVLMLCVCVCVCLIREKLHEAHSDLQRKREVIDDLEPHVDSNMAKKIDELQEILKKKDEDMRRMEERYKRYVEKARTVIKTLDPKQKSSAPPAEVQVLKNQLTEKDRKIQHLEHDFERTRSRHEQEEKLIISAWYNMGMALHQKVAGERSGPGSAPAQSFLAQQRQWTQARRGLSRLQPR
;
A
#
# COMPACT_ATOMS: atom_id res chain seq x y z
N MET A 1 33.61 6.16 -49.14
CA MET A 1 35.02 6.15 -49.61
C MET A 1 35.17 5.36 -50.90
N GLU A 2 34.66 4.12 -50.97
CA GLU A 2 34.69 3.29 -52.19
C GLU A 2 34.18 4.01 -53.45
N TYR A 3 33.08 4.77 -53.34
CA TYR A 3 32.54 5.56 -54.46
C TYR A 3 33.54 6.58 -55.06
N TYR A 4 34.38 7.24 -54.23
CA TYR A 4 35.39 8.18 -54.73
C TYR A 4 36.50 7.47 -55.52
N HIS A 5 36.89 6.27 -55.07
CA HIS A 5 37.93 5.47 -55.70
C HIS A 5 37.45 4.79 -56.98
N ASP A 6 36.29 4.12 -56.91
CA ASP A 6 35.81 3.21 -57.96
C ASP A 6 35.03 3.94 -59.05
N VAL A 7 34.29 5.01 -58.70
CA VAL A 7 33.40 5.72 -59.64
C VAL A 7 34.01 7.05 -60.07
N LEU A 8 34.57 7.82 -59.13
CA LEU A 8 35.15 9.13 -59.44
C LEU A 8 36.65 9.08 -59.80
N GLY A 9 37.34 7.96 -59.54
CA GLY A 9 38.77 7.78 -59.83
C GLY A 9 39.69 8.74 -59.06
N GLN A 10 39.22 9.30 -57.95
CA GLN A 10 39.93 10.28 -57.14
C GLN A 10 40.24 9.70 -55.76
N GLN A 11 41.45 9.96 -55.25
CA GLN A 11 41.78 9.67 -53.85
C GLN A 11 41.46 10.90 -53.00
N VAL A 12 40.68 10.68 -51.96
CA VAL A 12 40.39 11.68 -50.92
C VAL A 12 41.63 11.79 -50.03
N CYS A 13 42.15 13.01 -49.83
CA CYS A 13 43.26 13.24 -48.90
C CYS A 13 42.86 12.90 -47.46
N ASP A 14 43.80 12.37 -46.67
CA ASP A 14 43.58 11.96 -45.27
C ASP A 14 43.01 13.08 -44.39
N GLU A 15 43.29 14.35 -44.69
CA GLU A 15 42.72 15.53 -43.98
C GLU A 15 41.21 15.70 -44.16
N HIS A 16 40.62 15.14 -45.22
CA HIS A 16 39.20 15.22 -45.53
C HIS A 16 38.44 13.95 -45.09
N VAL A 17 39.12 12.97 -44.48
CA VAL A 17 38.49 11.76 -43.96
C VAL A 17 37.90 12.06 -42.58
N PRO A 18 36.57 11.96 -42.39
CA PRO A 18 35.93 12.25 -41.11
C PRO A 18 36.18 11.13 -40.09
N ASP A 19 36.43 11.50 -38.84
CA ASP A 19 36.47 10.54 -37.73
C ASP A 19 35.05 10.21 -37.24
N VAL A 20 34.55 9.05 -37.67
CA VAL A 20 33.19 8.59 -37.38
C VAL A 20 33.00 8.26 -35.89
N CYS A 21 34.07 7.92 -35.16
CA CYS A 21 34.00 7.66 -33.72
C CYS A 21 33.71 8.95 -32.94
N LEU A 22 34.38 10.05 -33.29
CA LEU A 22 34.14 11.36 -32.68
C LEU A 22 32.72 11.90 -32.95
N ILE A 23 32.16 11.62 -34.13
CA ILE A 23 30.77 11.95 -34.45
C ILE A 23 29.80 11.16 -33.57
N GLY A 24 30.02 9.85 -33.43
CA GLY A 24 29.11 8.96 -32.68
C GLY A 24 29.17 9.14 -31.16
N GLU A 25 30.35 9.47 -30.61
CA GLU A 25 30.55 9.56 -29.16
C GLU A 25 30.38 10.98 -28.62
N MET A 26 30.81 12.00 -29.36
CA MET A 26 30.83 13.39 -28.89
C MET A 26 29.92 14.33 -29.68
N GLY A 27 29.31 13.87 -30.78
CA GLY A 27 28.48 14.71 -31.63
C GLY A 27 29.28 15.87 -32.23
N ASP A 28 30.56 15.65 -32.55
CA ASP A 28 31.45 16.70 -33.03
C ASP A 28 30.96 17.26 -34.37
N VAL A 29 30.62 18.55 -34.35
CA VAL A 29 30.07 19.28 -35.50
C VAL A 29 31.10 19.45 -36.61
N THR A 30 32.40 19.46 -36.27
CA THR A 30 33.49 19.64 -37.24
C THR A 30 33.71 18.37 -38.07
N GLU A 31 33.77 17.20 -37.43
CA GLU A 31 33.87 15.91 -38.11
C GLU A 31 32.59 15.57 -38.88
N LEU A 32 31.42 15.94 -38.35
CA LEU A 32 30.16 15.84 -39.08
C LEU A 32 30.17 16.75 -40.33
N GLY A 33 30.76 17.94 -40.24
CA GLY A 33 30.96 18.83 -41.38
C GLY A 33 31.81 18.20 -42.49
N ARG A 34 32.93 17.55 -42.14
CA ARG A 34 33.78 16.81 -43.09
C ARG A 34 33.04 15.65 -43.77
N LEU A 35 32.22 14.93 -43.01
CA LEU A 35 31.37 13.87 -43.56
C LEU A 35 30.35 14.42 -44.58
N LEU A 36 29.68 15.52 -44.24
CA LEU A 36 28.73 16.18 -45.14
C LEU A 36 29.42 16.74 -46.39
N GLN A 37 30.64 17.25 -46.26
CA GLN A 37 31.46 17.75 -47.37
C GLN A 37 31.80 16.63 -48.37
N LEU A 38 32.14 15.42 -47.90
CA LEU A 38 32.37 14.27 -48.80
C LEU A 38 31.09 13.85 -49.53
N VAL A 39 29.94 13.84 -48.84
CA VAL A 39 28.64 13.50 -49.45
C VAL A 39 28.25 14.55 -50.49
N LEU A 40 28.47 15.83 -50.19
CA LEU A 40 28.24 16.94 -51.11
C LEU A 40 29.14 16.83 -52.35
N GLY A 41 30.42 16.49 -52.17
CA GLY A 41 31.35 16.24 -53.27
C GLY A 41 30.92 15.07 -54.17
N CYS A 42 30.32 14.02 -53.60
CA CYS A 42 29.70 12.93 -54.37
C CYS A 42 28.49 13.43 -55.17
N ALA A 43 27.62 14.24 -54.55
CA ALA A 43 26.39 14.72 -55.17
C ALA A 43 26.65 15.67 -56.35
N VAL A 44 27.74 16.45 -56.33
CA VAL A 44 28.13 17.30 -57.47
C VAL A 44 28.96 16.58 -58.53
N SER A 45 29.43 15.37 -58.23
CA SER A 45 30.26 14.56 -59.13
C SER A 45 29.53 13.34 -59.70
N CYS A 46 28.26 13.11 -59.36
CA CYS A 46 27.44 12.02 -59.88
C CYS A 46 26.78 12.35 -61.24
N ASP A 47 26.15 11.35 -61.86
CA ASP A 47 25.47 11.51 -63.15
C ASP A 47 24.29 12.51 -63.09
N GLN A 48 23.66 12.66 -61.92
CA GLN A 48 22.56 13.60 -61.66
C GLN A 48 23.02 14.96 -61.10
N LYS A 49 24.32 15.29 -61.23
CA LYS A 49 24.89 16.54 -60.68
C LYS A 49 24.12 17.82 -61.04
N GLN A 50 23.51 17.87 -62.22
CA GLN A 50 22.72 19.03 -62.67
C GLN A 50 21.52 19.31 -61.74
N GLU A 51 20.82 18.29 -61.26
CA GLU A 51 19.66 18.43 -60.38
C GLU A 51 20.09 18.92 -58.98
N HIS A 52 21.17 18.36 -58.45
CA HIS A 52 21.72 18.76 -57.15
C HIS A 52 22.31 20.17 -57.18
N ILE A 53 23.01 20.56 -58.25
CA ILE A 53 23.52 21.93 -58.42
C ILE A 53 22.36 22.92 -58.52
N GLN A 54 21.28 22.58 -59.24
CA GLN A 54 20.11 23.45 -59.36
C GLN A 54 19.39 23.63 -58.02
N GLN A 55 19.32 22.59 -57.18
CA GLN A 55 18.81 22.68 -55.81
C GLN A 55 19.69 23.58 -54.93
N ILE A 56 21.02 23.46 -55.03
CA ILE A 56 21.96 24.33 -54.30
C ILE A 56 21.74 25.80 -54.67
N MET A 57 21.47 26.11 -55.94
CA MET A 57 21.20 27.48 -56.41
C MET A 57 19.88 28.07 -55.90
N THR A 58 18.98 27.28 -55.30
CA THR A 58 17.74 27.78 -54.66
C THR A 58 17.93 28.17 -53.19
N LEU A 59 19.08 27.84 -52.59
CA LEU A 59 19.41 28.16 -51.20
C LEU A 59 19.78 29.63 -51.02
N GLU A 60 19.86 30.10 -49.78
CA GLU A 60 20.29 31.46 -49.45
C GLU A 60 21.75 31.71 -49.88
N GLU A 61 22.06 32.93 -50.34
CA GLU A 61 23.38 33.28 -50.90
C GLU A 61 24.54 32.95 -49.94
N SER A 62 24.37 33.19 -48.64
CA SER A 62 25.34 32.85 -47.60
C SER A 62 25.66 31.34 -47.54
N VAL A 63 24.65 30.49 -47.75
CA VAL A 63 24.77 29.03 -47.76
C VAL A 63 25.42 28.56 -49.05
N GLN A 64 25.07 29.15 -50.19
CA GLN A 64 25.68 28.83 -51.48
C GLN A 64 27.20 29.05 -51.46
N HIS A 65 27.67 30.13 -50.83
CA HIS A 65 29.11 30.41 -50.71
C HIS A 65 29.85 29.34 -49.89
N VAL A 66 29.27 28.89 -48.76
CA VAL A 66 29.86 27.83 -47.92
C VAL A 66 29.89 26.49 -48.65
N VAL A 67 28.80 26.14 -49.33
CA VAL A 67 28.68 24.90 -50.13
C VAL A 67 29.69 24.92 -51.29
N MET A 68 29.85 26.05 -51.97
CA MET A 68 30.81 26.19 -53.07
C MET A 68 32.26 26.07 -52.58
N ALA A 69 32.59 26.67 -51.44
CA ALA A 69 33.92 26.55 -50.82
C ALA A 69 34.22 25.09 -50.45
N ALA A 70 33.26 24.38 -49.83
CA ALA A 70 33.40 22.99 -49.46
C ALA A 70 33.61 22.06 -50.67
N ILE A 71 32.94 22.33 -51.80
CA ILE A 71 33.14 21.60 -53.07
C ILE A 71 34.53 21.88 -53.65
N GLN A 72 34.98 23.14 -53.65
CA GLN A 72 36.30 23.51 -54.19
C GLN A 72 37.44 22.86 -53.39
N GLU A 73 37.28 22.71 -52.09
CA GLU A 73 38.27 22.09 -51.20
C GLU A 73 38.46 20.60 -51.50
N VAL A 74 37.36 19.86 -51.77
CA VAL A 74 37.39 18.43 -52.11
C VAL A 74 37.86 18.17 -53.55
N GLN A 75 37.58 19.09 -54.48
CA GLN A 75 37.95 18.91 -55.89
C GLN A 75 39.37 19.37 -56.23
N ASN A 76 39.99 20.25 -55.43
CA ASN A 76 41.32 20.79 -55.69
C ASN A 76 42.47 20.08 -54.97
N THR A 77 42.26 18.93 -54.34
CA THR A 77 43.35 18.12 -53.76
C THR A 77 44.19 17.44 -54.86
N PRO A 78 45.48 17.80 -55.04
CA PRO A 78 46.31 17.22 -56.10
C PRO A 78 46.77 15.80 -55.70
N ALA A 79 46.02 14.78 -56.09
CA ALA A 79 46.41 13.38 -55.90
C ALA A 79 47.56 12.98 -56.86
N LEU A 80 48.76 12.85 -56.30
CA LEU A 80 49.87 11.94 -56.63
C LEU A 80 49.77 11.13 -57.95
N HIS A 81 50.24 11.74 -59.03
CA HIS A 81 50.45 11.10 -60.34
C HIS A 81 51.85 10.44 -60.44
N THR A 82 52.25 9.61 -59.46
CA THR A 82 53.66 9.15 -59.36
C THR A 82 53.90 7.65 -59.20
N TYR A 83 52.87 6.80 -59.11
CA TYR A 83 53.08 5.36 -58.82
C TYR A 83 52.91 4.40 -60.00
N PHE A 84 52.53 4.87 -61.20
CA PHE A 84 52.26 3.98 -62.34
C PHE A 84 53.38 3.86 -63.40
N LYS A 85 54.53 4.52 -63.24
CA LYS A 85 55.61 4.57 -64.27
C LYS A 85 56.88 3.75 -63.97
N ARG A 86 56.85 2.80 -63.02
CA ARG A 86 58.06 2.05 -62.64
C ARG A 86 58.34 0.76 -63.42
N SER A 87 57.41 0.22 -64.21
CA SER A 87 57.63 -1.08 -64.91
C SER A 87 58.19 -0.97 -66.34
N THR A 88 58.22 0.22 -66.96
CA THR A 88 58.55 0.37 -68.39
C THR A 88 59.95 0.92 -68.70
N CYS A 89 60.72 1.37 -67.70
CA CYS A 89 62.05 1.97 -67.91
C CYS A 89 63.22 0.97 -67.92
N ALA A 90 63.05 -0.25 -67.40
CA ALA A 90 64.13 -1.26 -67.38
C ALA A 90 64.45 -1.85 -68.78
N ALA A 91 63.51 -1.83 -69.72
CA ALA A 91 63.68 -2.41 -71.06
C ALA A 91 64.34 -1.45 -72.08
N LYS A 92 64.28 -0.12 -71.86
CA LYS A 92 64.90 0.87 -72.76
C LYS A 92 66.40 1.09 -72.52
N LEU A 93 66.88 0.82 -71.30
CA LEU A 93 68.30 1.01 -70.93
C LEU A 93 69.23 -0.09 -71.47
N LYS A 94 68.74 -1.33 -71.65
CA LYS A 94 69.56 -2.42 -72.23
C LYS A 94 69.77 -2.30 -73.75
N ASN A 95 68.82 -1.72 -74.48
CA ASN A 95 68.90 -1.63 -75.95
C ASN A 95 69.79 -0.48 -76.45
N LEU A 96 69.92 0.61 -75.70
CA LEU A 96 70.77 1.75 -76.09
C LEU A 96 72.27 1.44 -75.90
N GLY A 97 72.64 0.70 -74.84
CA GLY A 97 74.03 0.31 -74.58
C GLY A 97 74.60 -0.71 -75.57
N VAL A 98 73.76 -1.61 -76.10
CA VAL A 98 74.20 -2.60 -77.10
C VAL A 98 74.44 -1.96 -78.47
N SER A 99 73.69 -0.89 -78.82
CA SER A 99 73.87 -0.16 -80.08
C SER A 99 75.18 0.64 -80.11
N VAL A 100 75.51 1.34 -79.02
CA VAL A 100 76.75 2.13 -78.91
C VAL A 100 77.98 1.21 -78.93
N LEU A 101 77.93 0.07 -78.23
CA LEU A 101 79.02 -0.91 -78.23
C LEU A 101 79.18 -1.63 -79.59
N MET A 102 78.11 -1.80 -80.37
CA MET A 102 78.17 -2.33 -81.73
C MET A 102 78.82 -1.33 -82.71
N GLU A 103 78.50 -0.03 -82.60
CA GLU A 103 79.16 1.03 -83.37
C GLU A 103 80.64 1.14 -83.02
N GLU A 104 80.99 1.17 -81.73
CA GLU A 104 82.39 1.21 -81.25
C GLU A 104 83.19 -0.04 -81.68
N LYS A 105 82.57 -1.22 -81.66
CA LYS A 105 83.20 -2.45 -82.17
C LYS A 105 83.43 -2.38 -83.68
N SER A 106 82.48 -1.84 -84.44
CA SER A 106 82.63 -1.69 -85.89
C SER A 106 83.70 -0.66 -86.27
N SER A 107 83.82 0.46 -85.53
CA SER A 107 84.87 1.46 -85.76
C SER A 107 86.26 0.93 -85.40
N LEU A 108 86.40 0.19 -84.29
CA LEU A 108 87.66 -0.45 -83.91
C LEU A 108 88.08 -1.55 -84.90
N GLN A 109 87.10 -2.23 -85.53
CA GLN A 109 87.37 -3.26 -86.54
C GLN A 109 87.86 -2.67 -87.87
N VAL A 110 87.35 -1.48 -88.24
CA VAL A 110 87.83 -0.70 -89.40
C VAL A 110 89.21 -0.09 -89.13
N GLU A 111 89.46 0.43 -87.93
CA GLU A 111 90.79 0.91 -87.54
C GLU A 111 91.83 -0.20 -87.56
N LEU A 112 91.51 -1.40 -87.05
CA LEU A 112 92.38 -2.57 -87.12
C LEU A 112 92.68 -2.99 -88.56
N GLN A 113 91.70 -2.95 -89.47
CA GLN A 113 91.94 -3.20 -90.89
C GLN A 113 92.88 -2.15 -91.49
N SER A 114 92.66 -0.86 -91.21
CA SER A 114 93.53 0.22 -91.71
C SER A 114 94.96 0.14 -91.15
N LEU A 115 95.12 -0.24 -89.88
CA LEU A 115 96.42 -0.41 -89.23
C LEU A 115 97.14 -1.65 -89.78
N ARG A 116 96.40 -2.71 -90.12
CA ARG A 116 96.96 -3.92 -90.74
C ARG A 116 97.36 -3.69 -92.18
N GLU A 117 96.63 -2.86 -92.92
CA GLU A 117 97.02 -2.38 -94.25
C GLU A 117 98.25 -1.46 -94.18
N ARG A 118 98.35 -0.58 -93.17
CA ARG A 118 99.55 0.25 -92.93
C ARG A 118 100.78 -0.55 -92.52
N LEU A 119 100.61 -1.64 -91.78
CA LEU A 119 101.70 -2.56 -91.40
C LEU A 119 102.19 -3.39 -92.59
N ASN A 120 101.30 -3.75 -93.51
CA ASN A 120 101.64 -4.48 -94.73
C ASN A 120 102.34 -3.61 -95.80
N HIS A 121 102.38 -2.27 -95.64
CA HIS A 121 103.06 -1.34 -96.54
C HIS A 121 104.40 -0.82 -96.00
N SER A 122 104.86 -1.29 -94.83
CA SER A 122 106.20 -0.96 -94.30
C SER A 122 107.17 -2.12 -94.50
N GLU A 123 107.53 -2.38 -95.76
CA GLU A 123 108.79 -3.07 -96.07
C GLU A 123 109.88 -2.01 -96.28
N THR A 124 110.91 -2.01 -95.44
CA THR A 124 112.25 -1.49 -95.76
C THR A 124 113.29 -2.08 -94.81
N PRO A 125 114.54 -2.25 -95.28
CA PRO A 125 115.37 -3.40 -94.98
C PRO A 125 116.44 -3.11 -93.90
N ASP A 126 117.09 -4.20 -93.50
CA ASP A 126 118.32 -4.32 -92.73
C ASP A 126 119.18 -3.05 -92.60
N VAL A 127 119.47 -2.68 -91.34
CA VAL A 127 120.83 -2.46 -90.80
C VAL A 127 120.71 -1.95 -89.34
N SER A 128 121.51 -2.55 -88.46
CA SER A 128 121.78 -2.18 -87.05
C SER A 128 121.09 -3.03 -85.98
N SER A 129 121.43 -4.33 -85.98
CA SER A 129 121.12 -5.35 -84.96
C SER A 129 121.64 -5.05 -83.54
N THR A 130 122.21 -3.88 -83.24
CA THR A 130 122.73 -3.53 -81.90
C THR A 130 122.05 -2.31 -81.26
N ILE A 131 121.51 -1.38 -82.07
CA ILE A 131 120.65 -0.28 -81.57
C ILE A 131 119.20 -0.77 -81.46
N THR A 132 118.77 -1.69 -82.33
CA THR A 132 117.51 -2.42 -82.21
C THR A 132 117.49 -3.27 -80.95
N ASN A 133 118.58 -3.93 -80.57
CA ASN A 133 118.63 -4.76 -79.37
C ASN A 133 118.41 -3.98 -78.06
N LYS A 134 118.94 -2.76 -77.92
CA LYS A 134 118.68 -1.93 -76.72
C LYS A 134 117.23 -1.43 -76.67
N LYS A 135 116.66 -1.04 -77.81
CA LYS A 135 115.23 -0.68 -77.91
C LYS A 135 114.32 -1.89 -77.69
N LEU A 136 114.70 -3.06 -78.19
CA LEU A 136 114.02 -4.34 -78.00
C LEU A 136 114.03 -4.73 -76.51
N LEU A 137 115.17 -4.62 -75.83
CA LEU A 137 115.28 -4.88 -74.38
C LEU A 137 114.45 -3.90 -73.55
N LEU A 138 114.43 -2.61 -73.91
CA LEU A 138 113.59 -1.62 -73.23
C LEU A 138 112.09 -1.90 -73.45
N LEU A 139 111.68 -2.22 -74.69
CA LEU A 139 110.30 -2.61 -75.00
C LEU A 139 109.93 -3.93 -74.32
N GLN A 140 110.86 -4.88 -74.21
CA GLN A 140 110.66 -6.14 -73.50
C GLN A 140 110.47 -5.90 -71.99
N SER A 141 111.31 -5.07 -71.36
CA SER A 141 111.14 -4.67 -69.97
C SER A 141 109.84 -3.91 -69.73
N GLN A 142 109.43 -3.03 -70.65
CA GLN A 142 108.13 -2.36 -70.59
C GLN A 142 106.97 -3.34 -70.75
N MET A 143 107.10 -4.33 -71.64
CA MET A 143 106.10 -5.40 -71.81
C MET A 143 105.99 -6.26 -70.56
N GLU A 144 107.11 -6.62 -69.92
CA GLU A 144 107.15 -7.36 -68.66
C GLU A 144 106.51 -6.54 -67.51
N GLN A 145 106.83 -5.24 -67.40
CA GLN A 145 106.18 -4.34 -66.42
C GLN A 145 104.67 -4.22 -66.62
N LEU A 146 104.22 -4.04 -67.87
CA LEU A 146 102.80 -3.98 -68.19
C LEU A 146 102.10 -5.32 -67.95
N GLN A 147 102.79 -6.45 -68.18
CA GLN A 147 102.26 -7.77 -67.84
C GLN A 147 102.12 -7.95 -66.32
N GLU A 148 103.14 -7.59 -65.54
CA GLU A 148 103.08 -7.61 -64.07
C GLU A 148 101.97 -6.69 -63.52
N GLU A 149 101.83 -5.48 -64.07
CA GLU A 149 100.74 -4.57 -63.74
C GLU A 149 99.37 -5.14 -64.13
N SER A 150 99.24 -5.78 -65.30
CA SER A 150 98.02 -6.46 -65.72
C SER A 150 97.65 -7.58 -64.75
N TYR A 151 98.58 -8.44 -64.37
CA TYR A 151 98.34 -9.51 -63.39
C TYR A 151 97.96 -8.96 -62.02
N ARG A 152 98.63 -7.89 -61.56
CA ARG A 152 98.29 -7.22 -60.30
C ARG A 152 96.88 -6.62 -60.35
N LEU A 153 96.51 -5.98 -61.45
CA LEU A 153 95.17 -5.42 -61.65
C LEU A 153 94.12 -6.52 -61.72
N GLU A 154 94.38 -7.62 -62.43
CA GLU A 154 93.51 -8.80 -62.49
C GLU A 154 93.29 -9.41 -61.10
N SER A 155 94.34 -9.62 -60.32
CA SER A 155 94.23 -10.09 -58.94
C SER A 155 93.37 -9.14 -58.09
N SER A 156 93.62 -7.83 -58.19
CA SER A 156 92.85 -6.84 -57.42
C SER A 156 91.37 -6.76 -57.85
N ARG A 157 91.09 -6.96 -59.15
CA ARG A 157 89.74 -7.02 -59.71
C ARG A 157 89.02 -8.27 -59.21
N ASP A 158 89.70 -9.40 -59.18
CA ASP A 158 89.12 -10.66 -58.73
C ASP A 158 88.83 -10.61 -57.20
N ASP A 159 89.71 -10.00 -56.40
CA ASP A 159 89.47 -9.73 -54.98
C ASP A 159 88.29 -8.77 -54.74
N LEU A 160 88.12 -7.76 -55.60
CA LEU A 160 86.97 -6.86 -55.55
C LEU A 160 85.68 -7.58 -55.97
N ARG A 161 85.75 -8.48 -56.94
CA ARG A 161 84.61 -9.29 -57.38
C ARG A 161 84.14 -10.23 -56.27
N VAL A 162 85.05 -10.94 -55.60
CA VAL A 162 84.69 -11.79 -54.46
C VAL A 162 84.06 -10.97 -53.34
N ARG A 163 84.59 -9.78 -53.04
CA ARG A 163 83.98 -8.88 -52.06
C ARG A 163 82.60 -8.38 -52.47
N ALA A 164 82.40 -8.06 -53.75
CA ALA A 164 81.09 -7.71 -54.28
C ALA A 164 80.09 -8.87 -54.10
N ASP A 165 80.48 -10.10 -54.46
CA ASP A 165 79.62 -11.28 -54.29
C ASP A 165 79.29 -11.57 -52.82
N VAL A 166 80.20 -11.29 -51.87
CA VAL A 166 79.93 -11.43 -50.42
C VAL A 166 78.95 -10.37 -49.95
N LEU A 167 79.17 -9.11 -50.32
CA LEU A 167 78.26 -8.01 -49.98
C LEU A 167 76.88 -8.20 -50.60
N GLU A 168 76.78 -8.73 -51.82
CA GLU A 168 75.49 -9.06 -52.44
C GLU A 168 74.72 -10.12 -51.63
N ARG A 169 75.40 -11.17 -51.14
CA ARG A 169 74.78 -12.17 -50.26
C ARG A 169 74.33 -11.57 -48.93
N GLU A 170 75.15 -10.75 -48.30
CA GLU A 170 74.79 -10.06 -47.06
C GLU A 170 73.57 -9.15 -47.26
N VAL A 171 73.49 -8.44 -48.39
CA VAL A 171 72.32 -7.63 -48.73
C VAL A 171 71.08 -8.50 -48.90
N THR A 172 71.17 -9.66 -49.56
CA THR A 172 70.01 -10.56 -49.69
C THR A 172 69.58 -11.16 -48.35
N ASP A 173 70.52 -11.55 -47.50
CA ASP A 173 70.21 -12.10 -46.17
C ASP A 173 69.55 -11.04 -45.28
N LEU A 174 70.05 -9.79 -45.33
CA LEU A 174 69.44 -8.66 -44.62
C LEU A 174 68.06 -8.31 -45.17
N GLN A 175 67.83 -8.44 -46.48
CA GLN A 175 66.51 -8.24 -47.10
C GLN A 175 65.50 -9.28 -46.62
N LEU A 176 65.85 -10.57 -46.66
CA LEU A 176 65.00 -11.65 -46.16
C LEU A 176 64.70 -11.46 -44.66
N ARG A 177 65.71 -11.06 -43.88
CA ARG A 177 65.51 -10.77 -42.46
C ARG A 177 64.58 -9.58 -42.23
N ASN A 178 64.66 -8.56 -43.09
CA ASN A 178 63.75 -7.41 -43.02
C ASN A 178 62.32 -7.85 -43.33
N GLU A 179 62.12 -8.66 -44.38
CA GLU A 179 60.81 -9.22 -44.74
C GLU A 179 60.19 -10.03 -43.59
N GLU A 180 60.95 -10.94 -42.96
CA GLU A 180 60.51 -11.68 -41.76
C GLU A 180 60.13 -10.75 -40.60
N LEU A 181 60.92 -9.71 -40.35
CA LEU A 181 60.60 -8.74 -39.30
C LEU A 181 59.35 -7.93 -39.65
N THR A 182 59.12 -7.61 -40.93
CA THR A 182 57.91 -6.92 -41.37
C THR A 182 56.67 -7.80 -41.27
N SER A 183 56.75 -9.10 -41.57
CA SER A 183 55.62 -10.02 -41.41
C SER A 183 55.27 -10.21 -39.94
N LEU A 184 56.27 -10.37 -39.06
CA LEU A 184 56.05 -10.45 -37.61
C LEU A 184 55.45 -9.15 -37.06
N ALA A 185 55.85 -7.99 -37.57
CA ALA A 185 55.25 -6.71 -37.18
C ALA A 185 53.77 -6.61 -37.61
N GLN A 186 53.42 -7.11 -38.80
CA GLN A 186 52.04 -7.17 -39.28
C GLN A 186 51.19 -8.12 -38.42
N GLU A 187 51.70 -9.31 -38.09
CA GLU A 187 51.02 -10.26 -37.19
C GLU A 187 50.83 -9.68 -35.78
N ALA A 188 51.85 -9.00 -35.24
CA ALA A 188 51.73 -8.32 -33.95
C ALA A 188 50.66 -7.22 -33.98
N GLN A 189 50.52 -6.50 -35.10
CA GLN A 189 49.47 -5.50 -35.29
C GLN A 189 48.08 -6.14 -35.39
N SER A 190 47.91 -7.22 -36.16
CA SER A 190 46.61 -7.91 -36.25
C SER A 190 46.17 -8.49 -34.91
N LEU A 191 47.09 -9.09 -34.14
CA LEU A 191 46.80 -9.58 -32.79
C LEU A 191 46.42 -8.45 -31.83
N LYS A 192 47.01 -7.26 -31.98
CA LYS A 192 46.63 -6.09 -31.20
C LYS A 192 45.21 -5.64 -31.53
N ASP A 193 44.86 -5.59 -32.81
CA ASP A 193 43.52 -5.23 -33.27
C ASP A 193 42.47 -6.24 -32.73
N GLU A 194 42.77 -7.55 -32.77
CA GLU A 194 41.93 -8.59 -32.17
C GLU A 194 41.76 -8.41 -30.65
N MET A 195 42.84 -8.09 -29.93
CA MET A 195 42.77 -7.79 -28.49
C MET A 195 41.90 -6.58 -28.20
N ASP A 196 41.93 -5.55 -29.03
CA ASP A 196 41.11 -4.35 -28.85
C ASP A 196 39.63 -4.64 -29.11
N ILE A 197 39.30 -5.46 -30.12
CA ILE A 197 37.93 -5.97 -30.34
C ILE A 197 37.45 -6.77 -29.11
N LEU A 198 38.29 -7.65 -28.58
CA LEU A 198 37.95 -8.44 -27.40
C LEU A 198 37.75 -7.57 -26.16
N ARG A 199 38.56 -6.52 -25.95
CA ARG A 199 38.37 -5.53 -24.88
C ARG A 199 37.02 -4.82 -24.99
N HIS A 200 36.63 -4.34 -26.18
CA HIS A 200 35.31 -3.74 -26.38
C HIS A 200 34.18 -4.73 -26.13
N SER A 201 34.33 -5.98 -26.57
CA SER A 201 33.35 -7.03 -26.32
C SER A 201 33.19 -7.34 -24.83
N SER A 202 34.30 -7.40 -24.08
CA SER A 202 34.32 -7.59 -22.63
C SER A 202 33.63 -6.42 -21.91
N ALA A 203 33.94 -5.18 -22.27
CA ALA A 203 33.27 -4.00 -21.71
C ALA A 203 31.75 -3.99 -22.01
N ARG A 204 31.33 -4.52 -23.16
CA ARG A 204 29.90 -4.72 -23.46
C ARG A 204 29.27 -5.77 -22.56
N VAL A 205 29.95 -6.89 -22.32
CA VAL A 205 29.49 -7.94 -21.39
C VAL A 205 29.33 -7.38 -19.98
N SER A 206 30.33 -6.66 -19.45
CA SER A 206 30.22 -6.05 -18.11
C SER A 206 29.06 -5.07 -17.98
N ARG A 207 28.74 -4.30 -19.05
CA ARG A 207 27.54 -3.44 -19.07
C ARG A 207 26.24 -4.24 -19.03
N LEU A 208 26.16 -5.35 -19.76
CA LEU A 208 24.99 -6.24 -19.75
C LEU A 208 24.84 -6.92 -18.39
N GLU A 209 25.93 -7.37 -17.77
CA GLU A 209 25.93 -7.96 -16.43
C GLU A 209 25.42 -6.97 -15.38
N ALA A 210 25.88 -5.72 -15.42
CA ALA A 210 25.37 -4.66 -14.54
C ALA A 210 23.86 -4.43 -14.74
N MET A 211 23.38 -4.46 -15.99
CA MET A 211 21.95 -4.33 -16.29
C MET A 211 21.14 -5.53 -15.77
N VAL A 212 21.63 -6.75 -15.95
CA VAL A 212 21.02 -7.96 -15.38
C VAL A 212 20.92 -7.86 -13.86
N GLU A 213 21.96 -7.35 -13.20
CA GLU A 213 21.95 -7.17 -11.75
C GLU A 213 20.94 -6.12 -11.30
N THR A 214 20.75 -5.04 -12.06
CA THR A 214 19.66 -4.08 -11.78
C THR A 214 18.27 -4.70 -11.96
N TYR A 215 18.08 -5.58 -12.95
CA TYR A 215 16.82 -6.28 -13.15
C TYR A 215 16.54 -7.32 -12.06
N LYS A 216 17.57 -8.01 -11.55
CA LYS A 216 17.42 -8.90 -10.39
C LYS A 216 16.94 -8.14 -9.16
N ARG A 217 17.54 -7.00 -8.83
CA ARG A 217 17.07 -6.16 -7.71
C ARG A 217 15.61 -5.72 -7.89
N LYS A 218 15.24 -5.28 -9.10
CA LYS A 218 13.83 -4.94 -9.41
C LYS A 218 12.89 -6.13 -9.24
N LEU A 219 13.33 -7.36 -9.54
CA LEU A 219 12.53 -8.56 -9.32
C LEU A 219 12.39 -8.90 -7.83
N GLU A 220 13.42 -8.67 -7.03
CA GLU A 220 13.38 -8.78 -5.57
C GLU A 220 12.38 -7.77 -4.99
N ASP A 221 12.45 -6.51 -5.39
CA ASP A 221 11.51 -5.44 -4.99
C ASP A 221 10.06 -5.79 -5.37
N LEU A 222 9.84 -6.33 -6.58
CA LEU A 222 8.52 -6.84 -7.00
C LEU A 222 8.07 -8.03 -6.15
N GLY A 223 8.99 -8.88 -5.73
CA GLY A 223 8.74 -9.97 -4.79
C GLY A 223 8.27 -9.44 -3.43
N ASP A 224 8.94 -8.43 -2.90
CA ASP A 224 8.59 -7.78 -1.62
C ASP A 224 7.24 -7.09 -1.71
N LEU A 225 6.97 -6.35 -2.80
CA LEU A 225 5.67 -5.73 -3.04
C LEU A 225 4.54 -6.78 -3.11
N ARG A 226 4.77 -7.92 -3.77
CA ARG A 226 3.79 -9.03 -3.79
C ARG A 226 3.54 -9.64 -2.41
N ARG A 227 4.54 -9.68 -1.52
CA ARG A 227 4.35 -10.13 -0.13
C ARG A 227 3.57 -9.08 0.67
N GLN A 228 3.88 -7.80 0.48
CA GLN A 228 3.13 -6.71 1.12
C GLN A 228 1.67 -6.70 0.71
N VAL A 229 1.36 -6.90 -0.58
CA VAL A 229 -0.02 -7.02 -1.08
C VAL A 229 -0.74 -8.19 -0.39
N ARG A 230 -0.12 -9.37 -0.31
CA ARG A 230 -0.71 -10.52 0.40
C ARG A 230 -0.99 -10.24 1.88
N LEU A 231 -0.07 -9.59 2.58
CA LEU A 231 -0.28 -9.19 3.98
C LEU A 231 -1.43 -8.18 4.13
N LEU A 232 -1.60 -7.26 3.17
CA LEU A 232 -2.72 -6.32 3.17
C LEU A 232 -4.05 -7.03 2.87
N GLU A 233 -4.06 -8.00 1.95
CA GLU A 233 -5.22 -8.84 1.66
C GLU A 233 -5.64 -9.67 2.89
N GLU A 234 -4.70 -10.31 3.57
CA GLU A 234 -4.94 -11.06 4.81
C GLU A 234 -5.52 -10.15 5.92
N ARG A 235 -4.94 -8.97 6.12
CA ARG A 235 -5.46 -7.98 7.08
C ARG A 235 -6.87 -7.52 6.72
N ASN A 236 -7.15 -7.27 5.44
CA ASN A 236 -8.47 -6.89 4.97
C ASN A 236 -9.48 -8.02 5.20
N HIS A 237 -9.09 -9.27 4.95
CA HIS A 237 -9.92 -10.44 5.26
C HIS A 237 -10.26 -10.52 6.75
N VAL A 238 -9.29 -10.29 7.64
CA VAL A 238 -9.52 -10.25 9.09
C VAL A 238 -10.46 -9.10 9.48
N TYR A 239 -10.31 -7.91 8.90
CA TYR A 239 -11.23 -6.79 9.15
C TYR A 239 -12.66 -7.10 8.67
N MET A 240 -12.81 -7.76 7.53
CA MET A 240 -14.11 -8.19 7.03
C MET A 240 -14.75 -9.22 7.96
N GLN A 241 -14.00 -10.24 8.40
CA GLN A 241 -14.47 -11.22 9.38
C GLN A 241 -14.93 -10.54 10.68
N ARG A 242 -14.10 -9.64 11.22
CA ARG A 242 -14.43 -8.89 12.44
C ARG A 242 -15.68 -8.02 12.27
N THR A 243 -15.87 -7.44 11.10
CA THR A 243 -17.07 -6.65 10.79
C THR A 243 -18.31 -7.56 10.79
N CYS A 244 -18.24 -8.73 10.16
CA CYS A 244 -19.33 -9.72 10.18
C CYS A 244 -19.69 -10.16 11.61
N GLU A 245 -18.69 -10.45 12.45
CA GLU A 245 -18.90 -10.82 13.86
C GLU A 245 -19.63 -9.70 14.62
N LEU A 246 -19.18 -8.45 14.48
CA LEU A 246 -19.81 -7.30 15.12
C LEU A 246 -21.23 -7.07 14.62
N GLU A 247 -21.51 -7.29 13.33
CA GLU A 247 -22.86 -7.22 12.80
C GLU A 247 -23.77 -8.32 13.37
N GLU A 248 -23.26 -9.54 13.54
CA GLU A 248 -24.01 -10.62 14.19
C GLU A 248 -24.30 -10.31 15.66
N GLU A 249 -23.32 -9.81 16.40
CA GLU A 249 -23.49 -9.33 17.77
C GLU A 249 -24.55 -8.23 17.84
N GLN A 250 -24.52 -7.28 16.90
CA GLN A 250 -25.52 -6.23 16.79
C GLN A 250 -26.93 -6.78 16.50
N ARG A 251 -27.05 -7.79 15.62
CA ARG A 251 -28.33 -8.47 15.36
C ARG A 251 -28.86 -9.15 16.63
N ARG A 252 -28.00 -9.85 17.40
CA ARG A 252 -28.36 -10.46 18.69
C ARG A 252 -28.75 -9.41 19.74
N ALA A 253 -28.03 -8.31 19.82
CA ALA A 253 -28.36 -7.21 20.72
C ALA A 253 -29.73 -6.59 20.38
N ASN A 254 -30.05 -6.46 19.10
CA ASN A 254 -31.35 -5.94 18.64
C ASN A 254 -32.51 -6.90 18.98
N THR A 255 -32.34 -8.21 18.88
CA THR A 255 -33.40 -9.17 19.28
C THR A 255 -33.65 -9.11 20.79
N ILE A 256 -32.59 -9.07 21.61
CA ILE A 256 -32.71 -8.90 23.06
C ILE A 256 -33.38 -7.57 23.40
N ARG A 257 -33.04 -6.48 22.72
CA ARG A 257 -33.68 -5.16 22.91
C ARG A 257 -35.17 -5.22 22.59
N SER A 258 -35.56 -5.86 21.49
CA SER A 258 -36.98 -6.07 21.15
C SER A 258 -37.71 -6.86 22.23
N GLN A 259 -37.09 -7.92 22.78
CA GLN A 259 -37.66 -8.69 23.89
C GLN A 259 -37.80 -7.82 25.16
N LEU A 260 -36.78 -7.05 25.51
CA LEU A 260 -36.82 -6.12 26.63
C LEU A 260 -37.96 -5.10 26.47
N ASP A 261 -38.17 -4.57 25.27
CA ASP A 261 -39.26 -3.64 25.00
C ASP A 261 -40.64 -4.31 25.13
N THR A 262 -40.76 -5.59 24.75
CA THR A 262 -42.00 -6.36 25.01
C THR A 262 -42.25 -6.54 26.51
N TYR A 263 -41.22 -6.91 27.29
CA TYR A 263 -41.36 -7.04 28.74
C TYR A 263 -41.65 -5.71 29.43
N LYS A 264 -41.04 -4.60 28.96
CA LYS A 264 -41.37 -3.25 29.46
C LYS A 264 -42.83 -2.88 29.20
N ARG A 265 -43.36 -3.17 28.01
CA ARG A 265 -44.78 -2.95 27.70
C ARG A 265 -45.70 -3.78 28.59
N GLN A 266 -45.38 -5.07 28.79
CA GLN A 266 -46.13 -5.95 29.70
C GLN A 266 -46.11 -5.43 31.14
N ALA A 267 -44.94 -5.02 31.64
CA ALA A 267 -44.81 -4.44 32.98
C ALA A 267 -45.64 -3.15 33.13
N HIS A 268 -45.63 -2.28 32.11
CA HIS A 268 -46.44 -1.07 32.11
C HIS A 268 -47.94 -1.39 32.08
N GLU A 269 -48.38 -2.33 31.24
CA GLU A 269 -49.78 -2.78 31.18
C GLU A 269 -50.24 -3.36 32.54
N MET A 270 -49.42 -4.20 33.17
CA MET A 270 -49.72 -4.74 34.51
C MET A 270 -49.75 -3.65 35.58
N SER A 271 -48.85 -2.67 35.52
CA SER A 271 -48.87 -1.51 36.41
C SER A 271 -50.14 -0.68 36.24
N THR A 272 -50.57 -0.41 35.00
CA THR A 272 -51.83 0.30 34.73
C THR A 272 -53.05 -0.48 35.25
N LYS A 273 -53.11 -1.80 35.03
CA LYS A 273 -54.17 -2.66 35.58
C LYS A 273 -54.18 -2.63 37.11
N HIS A 274 -53.02 -2.75 37.73
CA HIS A 274 -52.90 -2.69 39.19
C HIS A 274 -53.38 -1.33 39.73
N SER A 275 -53.01 -0.22 39.08
CA SER A 275 -53.49 1.12 39.46
C SER A 275 -55.01 1.27 39.29
N ALA A 276 -55.60 0.66 38.25
CA ALA A 276 -57.04 0.68 38.04
C ALA A 276 -57.80 -0.14 39.08
N GLU A 277 -57.28 -1.30 39.48
CA GLU A 277 -57.84 -2.10 40.57
C GLU A 277 -57.66 -1.41 41.93
N ALA A 278 -56.54 -0.74 42.17
CA ALA A 278 -56.34 0.08 43.37
C ALA A 278 -57.39 1.20 43.46
N MET A 279 -57.63 1.95 42.37
CA MET A 279 -58.68 2.97 42.29
C MET A 279 -60.09 2.41 42.52
N LYS A 280 -60.39 1.21 42.00
CA LYS A 280 -61.67 0.53 42.28
C LYS A 280 -61.78 0.14 43.75
N ALA A 281 -60.71 -0.37 44.36
CA ALA A 281 -60.69 -0.73 45.77
C ALA A 281 -60.91 0.50 46.66
N GLU A 282 -60.28 1.63 46.35
CA GLU A 282 -60.51 2.91 47.03
C GLU A 282 -61.97 3.36 46.91
N LYS A 283 -62.57 3.23 45.71
CA LYS A 283 -63.99 3.53 45.50
C LYS A 283 -64.90 2.66 46.37
N TRP A 284 -64.68 1.35 46.41
CA TRP A 284 -65.46 0.45 47.27
C TRP A 284 -65.23 0.69 48.75
N GLN A 285 -64.02 1.03 49.17
CA GLN A 285 -63.75 1.43 50.56
C GLN A 285 -64.53 2.69 50.94
N PHE A 286 -64.60 3.69 50.05
CA PHE A 286 -65.39 4.89 50.28
C PHE A 286 -66.89 4.58 50.38
N GLU A 287 -67.42 3.76 49.46
CA GLU A 287 -68.83 3.35 49.50
C GLU A 287 -69.17 2.55 50.76
N TYR A 288 -68.30 1.62 51.16
CA TYR A 288 -68.44 0.87 52.40
C TYR A 288 -68.45 1.79 53.63
N LYS A 289 -67.51 2.73 53.74
CA LYS A 289 -67.47 3.72 54.84
C LYS A 289 -68.77 4.52 54.89
N ASN A 290 -69.25 5.04 53.75
CA ASN A 290 -70.50 5.80 53.69
C ASN A 290 -71.72 4.95 54.12
N LEU A 291 -71.78 3.68 53.74
CA LEU A 291 -72.83 2.77 54.22
C LEU A 291 -72.70 2.46 55.71
N ASN A 292 -71.48 2.27 56.21
CA ASN A 292 -71.21 2.04 57.62
C ASN A 292 -71.62 3.26 58.46
N ASP A 293 -71.26 4.47 58.02
CA ASP A 293 -71.65 5.72 58.69
C ASP A 293 -73.19 5.84 58.77
N LYS A 294 -73.90 5.52 57.68
CA LYS A 294 -75.38 5.46 57.68
C LYS A 294 -75.91 4.40 58.65
N TYR A 295 -75.32 3.22 58.66
CA TYR A 295 -75.71 2.16 59.60
C TYR A 295 -75.49 2.59 61.06
N GLU A 296 -74.35 3.22 61.37
CA GLU A 296 -74.09 3.79 62.70
C GLU A 296 -75.10 4.87 63.08
N THR A 297 -75.50 5.75 62.16
CA THR A 297 -76.55 6.74 62.44
C THR A 297 -77.89 6.08 62.77
N LEU A 298 -78.28 5.04 62.01
CA LEU A 298 -79.51 4.29 62.28
C LEU A 298 -79.44 3.51 63.59
N LEU A 299 -78.28 2.95 63.94
CA LEU A 299 -78.06 2.31 65.24
C LEU A 299 -78.26 3.30 66.39
N LYS A 300 -77.67 4.49 66.30
CA LYS A 300 -77.84 5.56 67.29
C LYS A 300 -79.31 6.00 67.40
N GLU A 301 -80.02 6.15 66.28
CA GLU A 301 -81.46 6.43 66.29
C GLU A 301 -82.26 5.32 66.98
N ARG A 302 -81.92 4.05 66.73
CA ARG A 302 -82.58 2.90 67.36
C ARG A 302 -82.30 2.86 68.86
N GLU A 303 -81.07 3.16 69.30
CA GLU A 303 -80.73 3.31 70.72
C GLU A 303 -81.56 4.40 71.39
N LEU A 304 -81.66 5.59 70.77
CA LEU A 304 -82.50 6.69 71.27
C LEU A 304 -83.99 6.33 71.32
N ILE A 305 -84.49 5.53 70.37
CA ILE A 305 -85.86 5.02 70.41
C ILE A 305 -86.06 4.06 71.59
N CYS A 306 -85.11 3.14 71.82
CA CYS A 306 -85.16 2.25 72.98
C CYS A 306 -85.09 3.04 74.29
N GLU A 307 -84.22 4.07 74.39
CA GLU A 307 -84.16 4.97 75.55
C GLU A 307 -85.46 5.76 75.74
N ARG A 308 -86.07 6.24 74.65
CA ARG A 308 -87.39 6.89 74.70
C ARG A 308 -88.44 5.92 75.23
N ASP A 309 -88.44 4.68 74.76
CA ASP A 309 -89.43 3.67 75.16
C ASP A 309 -89.23 3.27 76.64
N THR A 310 -88.00 3.10 77.12
CA THR A 310 -87.73 2.85 78.54
C THR A 310 -88.09 4.05 79.41
N LEU A 311 -87.81 5.29 78.96
CA LEU A 311 -88.27 6.50 79.65
C LEU A 311 -89.79 6.61 79.67
N ARG A 312 -90.46 6.21 78.59
CA ARG A 312 -91.92 6.18 78.52
C ARG A 312 -92.50 5.14 79.48
N GLU A 313 -91.95 3.93 79.50
CA GLU A 313 -92.33 2.87 80.45
C GLU A 313 -92.15 3.35 81.90
N THR A 314 -90.98 3.90 82.25
CA THR A 314 -90.75 4.44 83.60
C THR A 314 -91.66 5.63 83.94
N THR A 315 -92.03 6.47 82.96
CA THR A 315 -93.00 7.55 83.17
C THR A 315 -94.41 7.00 83.39
N GLU A 316 -94.82 5.97 82.63
CA GLU A 316 -96.09 5.28 82.82
C GLU A 316 -96.14 4.54 84.18
N GLU A 317 -95.06 3.89 84.60
CA GLU A 317 -94.88 3.29 85.92
C GLU A 317 -94.96 4.34 87.05
N LEU A 318 -94.24 5.46 86.90
CA LEU A 318 -94.30 6.57 87.84
C LEU A 318 -95.69 7.21 87.90
N ARG A 319 -96.40 7.29 86.77
CA ARG A 319 -97.79 7.77 86.73
C ARG A 319 -98.72 6.79 87.44
N CYS A 320 -98.53 5.48 87.26
CA CYS A 320 -99.23 4.44 88.03
C CYS A 320 -98.91 4.56 89.53
N ALA A 321 -97.64 4.73 89.90
CA ALA A 321 -97.20 4.94 91.27
C ALA A 321 -97.74 6.27 91.85
N GLN A 322 -97.81 7.34 91.07
CA GLN A 322 -98.42 8.63 91.46
C GLN A 322 -99.93 8.53 91.58
N VAL A 323 -100.64 7.77 90.75
CA VAL A 323 -102.07 7.50 90.94
C VAL A 323 -102.28 6.66 92.21
N GLN A 324 -101.39 5.70 92.48
CA GLN A 324 -101.39 4.92 93.72
C GLN A 324 -101.02 5.77 94.95
N GLN A 325 -100.15 6.78 94.80
CA GLN A 325 -99.73 7.73 95.84
C GLN A 325 -100.73 8.89 96.00
N GLN A 326 -101.43 9.33 94.96
CA GLN A 326 -102.57 10.26 95.02
C GLN A 326 -103.79 9.61 95.65
N CYS A 327 -103.90 8.28 95.60
CA CYS A 327 -104.83 7.51 96.42
C CYS A 327 -104.42 7.47 97.91
N LEU A 328 -103.20 7.94 98.27
CA LEU A 328 -102.66 7.83 99.64
C LEU A 328 -102.12 9.14 100.28
N THR A 329 -101.80 10.23 99.57
CA THR A 329 -101.30 11.50 100.17
C THR A 329 -101.25 12.68 99.18
N GLY A 330 -101.65 13.89 99.61
CA GLY A 330 -101.47 15.16 98.88
C GLY A 330 -100.47 16.12 99.54
N ALA A 331 -99.93 17.07 98.74
CA ALA A 331 -99.01 18.18 99.08
C ALA A 331 -97.55 17.77 99.38
N VAL A 332 -96.45 18.44 98.98
CA VAL A 332 -96.10 19.85 98.79
C VAL A 332 -94.88 19.91 97.83
N GLY A 333 -94.79 20.93 96.98
CA GLY A 333 -93.61 21.22 96.17
C GLY A 333 -92.86 22.48 96.61
N SER A 334 -91.60 22.54 96.17
CA SER A 334 -90.82 23.75 95.83
C SER A 334 -90.17 24.58 96.95
N LEU A 335 -88.86 24.37 97.19
CA LEU A 335 -87.95 25.39 97.75
C LEU A 335 -86.45 25.01 97.57
N ALA A 336 -85.82 25.27 96.42
CA ALA A 336 -84.36 25.04 96.27
C ALA A 336 -83.67 25.88 95.18
N ALA A 337 -84.04 27.15 95.00
CA ALA A 337 -83.46 27.99 93.94
C ALA A 337 -82.62 29.18 94.43
N GLU A 338 -82.47 29.43 95.74
CA GLU A 338 -82.00 30.75 96.18
C GLU A 338 -80.95 30.75 97.31
N ILE A 339 -79.99 29.83 97.28
CA ILE A 339 -78.70 30.01 97.98
C ILE A 339 -77.64 29.34 97.11
N MET A 340 -76.76 30.13 96.49
CA MET A 340 -75.51 29.64 95.90
C MET A 340 -74.37 30.08 96.85
N PRO A 341 -74.00 29.23 97.82
CA PRO A 341 -72.97 29.50 98.83
C PRO A 341 -71.67 30.01 98.21
N THR A 342 -70.95 30.86 98.93
CA THR A 342 -69.58 31.30 98.60
C THR A 342 -68.63 30.13 98.31
N GLU A 343 -68.87 28.99 98.97
CA GLU A 343 -68.16 27.71 98.76
C GLU A 343 -68.25 27.21 97.31
N LEU A 344 -69.36 27.47 96.62
CA LEU A 344 -69.57 27.08 95.22
C LEU A 344 -68.88 28.02 94.22
N ARG A 345 -68.58 29.27 94.62
CA ARG A 345 -67.72 30.16 93.82
C ARG A 345 -66.25 29.75 93.95
N ASP A 346 -65.81 29.37 95.15
CA ASP A 346 -64.44 28.92 95.38
C ASP A 346 -64.17 27.54 94.75
N THR A 347 -65.16 26.64 94.68
CA THR A 347 -65.02 25.41 93.89
C THR A 347 -64.91 25.68 92.40
N VAL A 348 -65.68 26.64 91.86
CA VAL A 348 -65.57 27.01 90.44
C VAL A 348 -64.20 27.60 90.12
N VAL A 349 -63.64 28.47 90.97
CA VAL A 349 -62.29 29.02 90.76
C VAL A 349 -61.21 27.93 90.86
N ARG A 350 -61.33 27.00 91.80
CA ARG A 350 -60.43 25.83 91.88
C ARG A 350 -60.53 24.95 90.63
N LEU A 351 -61.73 24.64 90.18
CA LEU A 351 -61.97 23.86 88.95
C LEU A 351 -61.48 24.59 87.69
N GLN A 352 -61.52 25.92 87.67
CA GLN A 352 -60.96 26.72 86.58
C GLN A 352 -59.42 26.71 86.58
N GLN A 353 -58.80 26.76 87.75
CA GLN A 353 -57.34 26.60 87.88
C GLN A 353 -56.89 25.18 87.51
N GLU A 354 -57.64 24.17 87.98
CA GLU A 354 -57.41 22.77 87.65
C GLU A 354 -57.56 22.51 86.15
N ASN A 355 -58.60 23.05 85.50
CA ASN A 355 -58.74 22.98 84.04
C ASN A 355 -57.58 23.66 83.30
N LYS A 356 -57.10 24.81 83.78
CA LYS A 356 -55.91 25.45 83.21
C LYS A 356 -54.68 24.57 83.33
N THR A 357 -54.47 23.93 84.48
CA THR A 357 -53.35 22.99 84.67
C THR A 357 -53.48 21.75 83.80
N LEU A 358 -54.70 21.22 83.63
CA LEU A 358 -54.97 20.08 82.76
C LEU A 358 -54.73 20.42 81.28
N CYS A 359 -55.08 21.63 80.83
CA CYS A 359 -54.80 22.07 79.46
C CYS A 359 -53.29 22.12 79.16
N VAL A 360 -52.50 22.71 80.06
CA VAL A 360 -51.02 22.74 79.91
C VAL A 360 -50.43 21.34 79.96
N GLN A 361 -51.00 20.46 80.79
CA GLN A 361 -50.58 19.07 80.85
C GLN A 361 -50.92 18.31 79.55
N GLU A 362 -52.11 18.52 78.97
CA GLU A 362 -52.51 17.95 77.67
C GLU A 362 -51.58 18.44 76.54
N GLU A 363 -51.24 19.72 76.49
CA GLU A 363 -50.28 20.27 75.53
C GLU A 363 -48.90 19.63 75.68
N SER A 364 -48.42 19.41 76.91
CA SER A 364 -47.16 18.71 77.15
C SER A 364 -47.20 17.25 76.69
N TYR A 365 -48.34 16.57 76.82
CA TYR A 365 -48.52 15.22 76.31
C TYR A 365 -48.62 15.18 74.79
N ARG A 366 -49.28 16.18 74.16
CA ARG A 366 -49.29 16.32 72.69
C ARG A 366 -47.89 16.47 72.13
N HIS A 367 -47.07 17.35 72.69
CA HIS A 367 -45.69 17.50 72.23
C HIS A 367 -44.86 16.23 72.41
N ARG A 368 -45.01 15.52 73.54
CA ARG A 368 -44.35 14.21 73.73
C ARG A 368 -44.81 13.16 72.71
N LEU A 369 -46.09 13.17 72.34
CA LEU A 369 -46.62 12.28 71.31
C LEU A 369 -46.05 12.62 69.93
N GLU A 370 -45.95 13.91 69.58
CA GLU A 370 -45.31 14.37 68.34
C GLU A 370 -43.82 13.97 68.28
N ASP A 371 -43.07 14.16 69.38
CA ASP A 371 -41.67 13.74 69.48
C ASP A 371 -41.52 12.22 69.31
N LEU A 372 -42.38 11.43 69.96
CA LEU A 372 -42.37 9.98 69.79
C LEU A 372 -42.76 9.55 68.38
N GLN A 373 -43.67 10.28 67.73
CA GLN A 373 -44.09 10.01 66.36
C GLN A 373 -42.95 10.30 65.37
N THR A 374 -42.23 11.41 65.53
CA THR A 374 -41.05 11.72 64.70
C THR A 374 -39.93 10.68 64.89
N GLN A 375 -39.66 10.25 66.13
CA GLN A 375 -38.70 9.18 66.40
C GLN A 375 -39.11 7.83 65.78
N LEU A 376 -40.41 7.51 65.79
CA LEU A 376 -40.93 6.32 65.13
C LEU A 376 -40.75 6.40 63.62
N GLU A 377 -41.05 7.54 63.00
CA GLU A 377 -40.86 7.77 61.57
C GLU A 377 -39.38 7.67 61.16
N ASP A 378 -38.46 8.24 61.94
CA ASP A 378 -37.03 8.14 61.68
C ASP A 378 -36.50 6.72 61.87
N SER A 379 -36.99 6.00 62.90
CA SER A 379 -36.71 4.58 63.09
C SER A 379 -37.20 3.75 61.90
N GLN A 380 -38.43 3.99 61.42
CA GLN A 380 -38.99 3.33 60.23
C GLN A 380 -38.20 3.65 58.97
N ARG A 381 -37.77 4.90 58.75
CA ARG A 381 -36.88 5.26 57.64
C ARG A 381 -35.57 4.48 57.70
N SER A 382 -34.96 4.42 58.88
CA SER A 382 -33.71 3.65 59.08
C SER A 382 -33.93 2.15 58.81
N GLN A 383 -35.03 1.58 59.29
CA GLN A 383 -35.41 0.19 59.04
C GLN A 383 -35.59 -0.07 57.54
N ASN A 384 -36.32 0.79 56.83
CA ASN A 384 -36.50 0.68 55.38
C ASN A 384 -35.16 0.73 54.63
N THR A 385 -34.24 1.62 55.03
CA THR A 385 -32.90 1.65 54.40
C THR A 385 -32.13 0.36 54.65
N LEU A 386 -32.17 -0.18 55.87
CA LEU A 386 -31.53 -1.45 56.20
C LEU A 386 -32.18 -2.63 55.46
N GLU A 387 -33.50 -2.67 55.32
CA GLU A 387 -34.22 -3.69 54.55
C GLU A 387 -33.85 -3.66 53.07
N THR A 388 -33.73 -2.46 52.47
CA THR A 388 -33.28 -2.33 51.07
C THR A 388 -31.84 -2.79 50.89
N GLN A 389 -30.94 -2.45 51.82
CA GLN A 389 -29.56 -2.94 51.82
C GLN A 389 -29.52 -4.46 52.00
N ASN A 390 -30.31 -5.01 52.92
CA ASN A 390 -30.36 -6.45 53.16
C ASN A 390 -30.90 -7.20 51.94
N ARG A 391 -31.89 -6.66 51.23
CA ARG A 391 -32.37 -7.21 49.96
C ARG A 391 -31.31 -7.19 48.88
N LEU A 392 -30.55 -6.09 48.75
CA LEU A 392 -29.43 -6.00 47.80
C LEU A 392 -28.32 -6.99 48.14
N SER A 393 -27.96 -7.12 49.42
CA SER A 393 -27.01 -8.11 49.89
C SER A 393 -27.50 -9.53 49.63
N GLN A 394 -28.78 -9.83 49.84
CA GLN A 394 -29.39 -11.13 49.51
C GLN A 394 -29.38 -11.41 48.00
N GLN A 395 -29.59 -10.40 47.16
CA GLN A 395 -29.45 -10.52 45.71
C GLN A 395 -28.00 -10.86 45.33
N GLN A 396 -27.03 -10.12 45.86
CA GLN A 396 -25.61 -10.41 45.64
C GLN A 396 -25.22 -11.80 46.14
N ILE A 397 -25.73 -12.22 47.31
CA ILE A 397 -25.53 -13.58 47.82
C ILE A 397 -26.14 -14.60 46.86
N SER A 398 -27.35 -14.39 46.35
CA SER A 398 -27.99 -15.30 45.40
C SER A 398 -27.25 -15.39 44.06
N GLU A 399 -26.72 -14.27 43.56
CA GLU A 399 -25.90 -14.22 42.35
C GLU A 399 -24.57 -14.96 42.54
N LEU A 400 -23.89 -14.73 43.66
CA LEU A 400 -22.67 -15.45 44.02
C LEU A 400 -22.95 -16.94 44.26
N SER A 401 -24.07 -17.29 44.90
CA SER A 401 -24.52 -18.67 45.08
C SER A 401 -24.80 -19.35 43.74
N ALA A 402 -25.44 -18.67 42.79
CA ALA A 402 -25.66 -19.20 41.45
C ALA A 402 -24.34 -19.41 40.68
N GLN A 403 -23.40 -18.49 40.80
CA GLN A 403 -22.05 -18.64 40.23
C GLN A 403 -21.29 -19.80 40.88
N VAL A 404 -21.40 -19.96 42.20
CA VAL A 404 -20.81 -21.09 42.92
C VAL A 404 -21.46 -22.40 42.51
N GLU A 405 -22.79 -22.45 42.33
CA GLU A 405 -23.51 -23.64 41.83
C GLU A 405 -23.13 -23.97 40.38
N GLU A 406 -22.89 -22.97 39.54
CA GLU A 406 -22.43 -23.18 38.15
C GLU A 406 -21.00 -23.72 38.13
N LEU A 407 -20.11 -23.17 38.96
CA LEU A 407 -18.75 -23.69 39.16
C LEU A 407 -18.75 -25.08 39.79
N GLN A 408 -19.63 -25.36 40.76
CA GLN A 408 -19.83 -26.68 41.33
C GLN A 408 -20.38 -27.65 40.29
N ARG A 409 -21.35 -27.27 39.45
CA ARG A 409 -21.83 -28.11 38.34
C ARG A 409 -20.71 -28.39 37.34
N ALA A 410 -19.90 -27.40 36.97
CA ALA A 410 -18.74 -27.61 36.12
C ALA A 410 -17.69 -28.55 36.76
N LEU A 411 -17.49 -28.45 38.07
CA LEU A 411 -16.59 -29.32 38.84
C LEU A 411 -17.17 -30.72 39.02
N GLN A 412 -18.48 -30.86 39.17
CA GLN A 412 -19.18 -32.12 39.38
C GLN A 412 -19.43 -32.86 38.05
N GLU A 413 -19.51 -32.15 36.93
CA GLU A 413 -19.30 -32.72 35.59
C GLU A 413 -17.89 -33.30 35.44
N GLN A 414 -16.87 -32.68 36.06
CA GLN A 414 -15.52 -33.28 36.17
C GLN A 414 -15.44 -34.44 37.19
N ASP A 415 -16.15 -34.36 38.31
CA ASP A 415 -16.11 -35.33 39.43
C ASP A 415 -17.15 -36.44 39.32
N SER A 416 -17.97 -36.47 38.26
CA SER A 416 -18.83 -37.61 37.86
C SER A 416 -18.05 -38.91 37.55
N LYS A 417 -16.76 -38.95 37.91
CA LYS A 417 -15.89 -40.12 37.96
C LYS A 417 -15.71 -40.73 39.35
N THR A 418 -16.19 -40.14 40.44
CA THR A 418 -16.04 -40.75 41.77
C THR A 418 -17.23 -40.46 42.69
N GLU A 419 -18.03 -41.48 42.90
CA GLU A 419 -19.22 -41.52 43.75
C GLU A 419 -18.92 -41.33 45.26
N ASP A 420 -19.68 -40.42 45.89
CA ASP A 420 -20.83 -40.72 46.79
C ASP A 420 -20.59 -41.54 48.12
N PRO A 421 -21.53 -41.58 49.10
CA PRO A 421 -21.64 -40.55 50.14
C PRO A 421 -21.88 -41.09 51.59
N ALA A 422 -22.06 -40.13 52.52
CA ALA A 422 -23.00 -40.16 53.66
C ALA A 422 -22.77 -41.05 54.90
N SER A 423 -22.31 -40.43 56.00
CA SER A 423 -22.82 -40.67 57.39
C SER A 423 -22.30 -39.69 58.47
N SER A 424 -21.52 -38.65 58.15
CA SER A 424 -20.92 -37.75 59.14
C SER A 424 -21.55 -36.34 59.20
N SER A 425 -22.82 -36.23 58.80
CA SER A 425 -23.41 -34.96 58.31
C SER A 425 -23.66 -33.85 59.34
N HIS A 426 -23.48 -34.06 60.65
CA HIS A 426 -23.78 -33.02 61.65
C HIS A 426 -22.54 -32.52 62.40
N VAL A 427 -21.65 -33.44 62.80
CA VAL A 427 -20.35 -33.07 63.38
C VAL A 427 -19.40 -32.54 62.30
N VAL A 428 -19.43 -33.12 61.09
CA VAL A 428 -18.69 -32.55 59.95
C VAL A 428 -19.30 -31.22 59.55
N LEU A 429 -20.61 -30.97 59.67
CA LEU A 429 -21.15 -29.66 59.30
C LEU A 429 -20.64 -28.54 60.23
N MET A 430 -20.60 -28.76 61.53
CA MET A 430 -20.04 -27.77 62.47
C MET A 430 -18.53 -27.59 62.30
N LEU A 431 -17.79 -28.68 62.15
CA LEU A 431 -16.34 -28.63 61.92
C LEU A 431 -16.01 -28.04 60.54
N CYS A 432 -16.82 -28.34 59.51
CA CYS A 432 -16.71 -27.82 58.16
C CYS A 432 -17.11 -26.35 58.11
N VAL A 433 -18.11 -25.89 58.85
CA VAL A 433 -18.43 -24.45 58.93
C VAL A 433 -17.29 -23.70 59.64
N CYS A 434 -16.73 -24.25 60.72
CA CYS A 434 -15.58 -23.63 61.40
C CYS A 434 -14.33 -23.62 60.51
N VAL A 435 -14.01 -24.75 59.87
CA VAL A 435 -12.89 -24.87 58.93
C VAL A 435 -13.14 -24.02 57.69
N CYS A 436 -14.36 -23.93 57.16
CA CYS A 436 -14.69 -23.06 56.03
C CYS A 436 -14.61 -21.59 56.41
N VAL A 437 -15.05 -21.18 57.60
CA VAL A 437 -14.89 -19.78 58.04
C VAL A 437 -13.41 -19.44 58.22
N CYS A 438 -12.61 -20.35 58.78
CA CYS A 438 -11.16 -20.18 58.88
C CYS A 438 -10.49 -20.15 57.50
N LEU A 439 -10.87 -21.06 56.59
CA LEU A 439 -10.34 -21.16 55.23
C LEU A 439 -10.79 -19.97 54.37
N ILE A 440 -12.01 -19.47 54.55
CA ILE A 440 -12.52 -18.26 53.87
C ILE A 440 -11.78 -17.05 54.42
N ARG A 441 -11.51 -16.97 55.72
CA ARG A 441 -10.72 -15.87 56.29
C ARG A 441 -9.28 -15.91 55.80
N GLU A 442 -8.68 -17.09 55.73
CA GLU A 442 -7.32 -17.31 55.23
C GLU A 442 -7.23 -17.01 53.73
N LYS A 443 -8.19 -17.48 52.93
CA LYS A 443 -8.31 -17.14 51.50
C LYS A 443 -8.65 -15.68 51.24
N LEU A 444 -9.40 -15.02 52.13
CA LEU A 444 -9.64 -13.58 52.05
C LEU A 444 -8.35 -12.80 52.34
N HIS A 445 -7.52 -13.29 53.27
CA HIS A 445 -6.22 -12.71 53.58
C HIS A 445 -5.22 -12.95 52.46
N GLU A 446 -5.21 -14.15 51.88
CA GLU A 446 -4.40 -14.52 50.72
C GLU A 446 -4.82 -13.71 49.48
N ALA A 447 -6.14 -13.56 49.24
CA ALA A 447 -6.66 -12.70 48.17
C ALA A 447 -6.34 -11.22 48.40
N HIS A 448 -6.36 -10.72 49.64
CA HIS A 448 -5.89 -9.36 49.94
C HIS A 448 -4.39 -9.20 49.70
N SER A 449 -3.58 -10.19 50.11
CA SER A 449 -2.14 -10.22 49.88
C SER A 449 -1.82 -10.28 48.38
N ASP A 450 -2.57 -11.07 47.61
CA ASP A 450 -2.45 -11.18 46.16
C ASP A 450 -2.94 -9.94 45.44
N LEU A 451 -4.03 -9.31 45.89
CA LEU A 451 -4.47 -8.03 45.35
C LEU A 451 -3.45 -6.94 45.63
N GLN A 452 -2.80 -6.97 46.79
CA GLN A 452 -1.73 -6.03 47.15
C GLN A 452 -0.47 -6.27 46.30
N ARG A 453 -0.03 -7.52 46.12
CA ARG A 453 1.06 -7.86 45.19
C ARG A 453 0.71 -7.52 43.75
N LYS A 454 -0.53 -7.75 43.31
CA LYS A 454 -0.99 -7.35 41.99
C LYS A 454 -1.06 -5.83 41.87
N ARG A 455 -1.36 -5.09 42.96
CA ARG A 455 -1.28 -3.62 42.98
C ARG A 455 0.17 -3.17 42.78
N GLU A 456 1.11 -3.74 43.52
CA GLU A 456 2.54 -3.44 43.41
C GLU A 456 3.08 -3.81 42.02
N VAL A 457 2.68 -4.97 41.47
CA VAL A 457 3.04 -5.37 40.12
C VAL A 457 2.36 -4.49 39.07
N ILE A 458 1.13 -4.01 39.29
CA ILE A 458 0.49 -3.03 38.43
C ILE A 458 1.23 -1.69 38.51
N ASP A 459 1.68 -1.25 39.69
CA ASP A 459 2.46 -0.03 39.86
C ASP A 459 3.87 -0.16 39.23
N ASP A 460 4.45 -1.37 39.20
CA ASP A 460 5.72 -1.70 38.51
C ASP A 460 5.54 -1.86 36.99
N LEU A 461 4.35 -2.32 36.54
CA LEU A 461 4.01 -2.54 35.12
C LEU A 461 3.36 -1.31 34.47
N GLU A 462 2.78 -0.41 35.24
CA GLU A 462 2.37 0.91 34.78
C GLU A 462 3.69 1.64 34.54
N PRO A 463 4.08 1.86 33.26
CA PRO A 463 5.34 2.50 33.00
C PRO A 463 5.20 3.90 33.57
N HIS A 464 5.85 4.17 34.71
CA HIS A 464 6.17 5.52 35.11
C HIS A 464 6.77 6.12 33.85
N VAL A 465 6.08 7.09 33.22
CA VAL A 465 6.56 7.70 31.99
C VAL A 465 7.96 8.17 32.32
N ASP A 466 8.95 7.42 31.85
CA ASP A 466 10.32 7.63 32.31
C ASP A 466 10.60 9.09 31.97
N SER A 467 11.09 9.85 32.94
CA SER A 467 11.48 11.24 32.67
C SER A 467 12.37 11.31 31.42
N ASN A 468 13.12 10.24 31.14
CA ASN A 468 13.91 10.04 29.93
C ASN A 468 13.10 9.75 28.67
N MET A 469 12.01 8.97 28.71
CA MET A 469 11.13 8.77 27.54
C MET A 469 10.34 10.04 27.21
N ALA A 470 9.83 10.76 28.22
CA ALA A 470 9.20 12.06 28.02
C ALA A 470 10.19 13.06 27.39
N LYS A 471 11.39 13.19 27.94
CA LYS A 471 12.46 14.04 27.37
C LYS A 471 12.82 13.65 25.94
N LYS A 472 12.88 12.36 25.64
CA LYS A 472 13.22 11.89 24.29
C LYS A 472 12.10 12.16 23.28
N ILE A 473 10.84 12.09 23.72
CA ILE A 473 9.69 12.52 22.91
C ILE A 473 9.78 14.02 22.66
N ASP A 474 10.09 14.83 23.67
CA ASP A 474 10.24 16.28 23.53
C ASP A 474 11.42 16.65 22.61
N GLU A 475 12.57 15.99 22.75
CA GLU A 475 13.74 16.15 21.87
C GLU A 475 13.41 15.77 20.42
N LEU A 476 12.69 14.67 20.20
CA LEU A 476 12.26 14.26 18.86
C LEU A 476 11.26 15.25 18.27
N GLN A 477 10.36 15.80 19.08
CA GLN A 477 9.44 16.86 18.65
C GLN A 477 10.18 18.15 18.29
N GLU A 478 11.23 18.54 19.02
CA GLU A 478 12.07 19.68 18.68
C GLU A 478 12.86 19.47 17.38
N ILE A 479 13.43 18.27 17.19
CA ILE A 479 14.13 17.92 15.96
C ILE A 479 13.18 17.96 14.75
N LEU A 480 11.95 17.45 14.92
CA LEU A 480 10.93 17.49 13.88
C LEU A 480 10.59 18.94 13.51
N LYS A 481 10.30 19.79 14.51
CA LYS A 481 10.03 21.22 14.29
C LYS A 481 11.17 21.93 13.59
N LYS A 482 12.42 21.60 13.94
CA LYS A 482 13.61 22.16 13.29
C LYS A 482 13.72 21.71 11.83
N LYS A 483 13.42 20.45 11.53
CA LYS A 483 13.38 19.93 10.15
C LYS A 483 12.27 20.55 9.32
N ASP A 484 11.10 20.81 9.89
CA ASP A 484 10.01 21.51 9.22
C ASP A 484 10.37 22.96 8.90
N GLU A 485 11.07 23.64 9.81
CA GLU A 485 11.59 25.00 9.59
C GLU A 485 12.68 25.02 8.50
N ASP A 486 13.59 24.05 8.50
CA ASP A 486 14.61 23.91 7.45
C ASP A 486 13.97 23.59 6.08
N MET A 487 12.92 22.76 6.06
CA MET A 487 12.14 22.46 4.86
C MET A 487 11.46 23.72 4.31
N ARG A 488 10.80 24.51 5.17
CA ARG A 488 10.24 25.81 4.78
C ARG A 488 11.30 26.76 4.22
N ARG A 489 12.48 26.86 4.85
CA ARG A 489 13.59 27.68 4.33
C ARG A 489 14.14 27.19 3.00
N MET A 490 14.12 25.87 2.76
CA MET A 490 14.50 25.29 1.47
C MET A 490 13.44 25.61 0.41
N GLU A 491 12.16 25.46 0.72
CA GLU A 491 11.05 25.83 -0.17
C GLU A 491 11.09 27.31 -0.55
N GLU A 492 11.33 28.20 0.42
CA GLU A 492 11.49 29.64 0.14
C GLU A 492 12.68 29.92 -0.77
N ARG A 493 13.81 29.22 -0.57
CA ARG A 493 14.98 29.34 -1.45
C ARG A 493 14.68 28.85 -2.85
N TYR A 494 14.04 27.69 -3.00
CA TYR A 494 13.60 27.17 -4.29
C TYR A 494 12.62 28.12 -4.97
N LYS A 495 11.67 28.67 -4.23
CA LYS A 495 10.73 29.67 -4.74
C LYS A 495 11.46 30.91 -5.28
N ARG A 496 12.44 31.43 -4.54
CA ARG A 496 13.28 32.54 -5.00
C ARG A 496 14.10 32.19 -6.25
N TYR A 497 14.64 30.98 -6.35
CA TYR A 497 15.35 30.53 -7.57
C TYR A 497 14.42 30.42 -8.78
N VAL A 498 13.22 29.88 -8.58
CA VAL A 498 12.20 29.79 -9.63
C VAL A 498 11.73 31.18 -10.05
N GLU A 499 11.51 32.10 -9.11
CA GLU A 499 11.16 33.49 -9.41
C GLU A 499 12.29 34.20 -10.15
N LYS A 500 13.55 34.02 -9.75
CA LYS A 500 14.72 34.53 -10.49
C LYS A 500 14.76 33.96 -11.90
N ALA A 501 14.59 32.65 -12.09
CA ALA A 501 14.53 32.03 -13.41
C ALA A 501 13.38 32.60 -14.25
N ARG A 502 12.18 32.77 -13.68
CA ARG A 502 11.04 33.42 -14.35
C ARG A 502 11.36 34.87 -14.73
N THR A 503 12.04 35.62 -13.88
CA THR A 503 12.44 37.01 -14.19
C THR A 503 13.47 37.05 -15.31
N VAL A 504 14.46 36.14 -15.31
CA VAL A 504 15.48 36.03 -16.38
C VAL A 504 14.82 35.65 -17.71
N ILE A 505 13.93 34.66 -17.72
CA ILE A 505 13.12 34.30 -18.91
C ILE A 505 12.34 35.52 -19.39
N LYS A 506 11.68 36.24 -18.49
CA LYS A 506 10.88 37.43 -18.85
C LYS A 506 11.74 38.59 -19.38
N THR A 507 12.99 38.73 -18.92
CA THR A 507 13.93 39.75 -19.39
C THR A 507 14.65 39.35 -20.68
N LEU A 508 14.85 38.06 -20.92
CA LEU A 508 15.40 37.52 -22.17
C LEU A 508 14.34 37.47 -23.28
N ASP A 509 13.06 37.51 -22.92
CA ASP A 509 11.94 37.42 -23.87
C ASP A 509 11.03 38.67 -23.96
N PRO A 510 11.52 39.92 -24.12
CA PRO A 510 10.65 41.07 -24.32
C PRO A 510 10.19 41.25 -25.78
N LYS A 511 10.67 40.43 -26.73
CA LYS A 511 10.42 40.66 -28.16
C LYS A 511 9.60 39.60 -28.90
N GLN A 512 9.26 38.46 -28.29
CA GLN A 512 8.53 37.39 -28.99
C GLN A 512 7.03 37.36 -28.66
N LYS A 513 6.34 38.49 -28.87
CA LYS A 513 4.87 38.58 -28.89
C LYS A 513 4.32 38.68 -30.32
N SER A 514 4.89 37.95 -31.28
CA SER A 514 4.25 37.72 -32.58
C SER A 514 5.04 36.69 -33.42
N SER A 515 4.85 35.41 -33.16
CA SER A 515 4.96 34.38 -34.21
C SER A 515 4.28 33.11 -33.73
N ALA A 516 3.54 32.46 -34.61
CA ALA A 516 2.80 31.22 -34.35
C ALA A 516 3.66 30.16 -33.62
N PRO A 517 3.04 29.28 -32.81
CA PRO A 517 3.77 28.23 -32.11
C PRO A 517 4.50 27.31 -33.11
N PRO A 518 5.69 26.79 -32.76
CA PRO A 518 6.45 25.88 -33.62
C PRO A 518 5.61 24.69 -34.07
N ALA A 519 5.76 24.24 -35.32
CA ALA A 519 4.94 23.19 -35.92
C ALA A 519 4.86 21.89 -35.08
N GLU A 520 5.93 21.55 -34.35
CA GLU A 520 5.95 20.40 -33.43
C GLU A 520 4.98 20.54 -32.26
N VAL A 521 4.84 21.76 -31.70
CA VAL A 521 3.88 22.03 -30.62
C VAL A 521 2.44 21.90 -31.14
N GLN A 522 2.21 22.22 -32.41
CA GLN A 522 0.92 22.02 -33.06
C GLN A 522 0.59 20.52 -33.24
N VAL A 523 1.58 19.72 -33.65
CA VAL A 523 1.45 18.26 -33.81
C VAL A 523 1.18 17.58 -32.47
N LEU A 524 1.93 17.92 -31.43
CA LEU A 524 1.73 17.37 -30.08
C LEU A 524 0.37 17.76 -29.50
N LYS A 525 -0.10 18.99 -29.75
CA LYS A 525 -1.47 19.39 -29.40
C LYS A 525 -2.52 18.55 -30.11
N ASN A 526 -2.35 18.29 -31.40
CA ASN A 526 -3.28 17.46 -32.16
C ASN A 526 -3.32 16.02 -31.62
N GLN A 527 -2.16 15.44 -31.32
CA GLN A 527 -2.06 14.10 -30.72
C GLN A 527 -2.70 14.05 -29.33
N LEU A 528 -2.54 15.10 -28.52
CA LEU A 528 -3.19 15.18 -27.21
C LEU A 528 -4.71 15.21 -27.36
N THR A 529 -5.23 16.04 -28.28
CA THR A 529 -6.69 16.08 -28.53
C THR A 529 -7.25 14.77 -29.08
N GLU A 530 -6.47 14.01 -29.84
CA GLU A 530 -6.88 12.71 -30.35
C GLU A 530 -6.92 11.66 -29.23
N LYS A 531 -5.92 11.67 -28.34
CA LYS A 531 -5.92 10.82 -27.14
C LYS A 531 -7.05 11.18 -26.18
N ASP A 532 -7.33 12.46 -25.98
CA ASP A 532 -8.45 12.92 -25.15
C ASP A 532 -9.80 12.44 -25.73
N ARG A 533 -10.00 12.51 -27.05
CA ARG A 533 -11.19 11.94 -27.70
C ARG A 533 -11.29 10.43 -27.52
N LYS A 534 -10.16 9.71 -27.59
CA LYS A 534 -10.13 8.25 -27.39
C LYS A 534 -10.45 7.89 -25.94
N ILE A 535 -9.95 8.67 -24.97
CA ILE A 535 -10.27 8.49 -23.55
C ILE A 535 -11.78 8.69 -23.34
N GLN A 536 -12.36 9.78 -23.85
CA GLN A 536 -13.81 10.02 -23.75
C GLN A 536 -14.65 8.90 -24.36
N HIS A 537 -14.21 8.34 -25.48
CA HIS A 537 -14.92 7.21 -26.11
C HIS A 537 -14.86 5.94 -25.24
N LEU A 538 -13.69 5.61 -24.68
CA LEU A 538 -13.51 4.47 -23.78
C LEU A 538 -14.28 4.64 -22.46
N GLU A 539 -14.31 5.85 -21.92
CA GLU A 539 -15.11 6.18 -20.72
C GLU A 539 -16.60 5.98 -20.98
N HIS A 540 -17.10 6.44 -22.13
CA HIS A 540 -18.49 6.24 -22.52
C HIS A 540 -18.84 4.74 -22.71
N ASP A 541 -17.96 3.97 -23.35
CA ASP A 541 -18.16 2.53 -23.52
C ASP A 541 -18.10 1.75 -22.20
N PHE A 542 -17.22 2.17 -21.29
CA PHE A 542 -17.16 1.62 -19.95
C PHE A 542 -18.46 1.90 -19.18
N GLU A 543 -18.96 3.14 -19.20
CA GLU A 543 -20.21 3.52 -18.53
C GLU A 543 -21.41 2.76 -19.10
N ARG A 544 -21.45 2.57 -20.42
CA ARG A 544 -22.49 1.76 -21.08
C ARG A 544 -22.44 0.29 -20.65
N THR A 545 -21.23 -0.28 -20.53
CA THR A 545 -21.03 -1.66 -20.09
C THR A 545 -21.43 -1.83 -18.62
N ARG A 546 -21.04 -0.87 -17.77
CA ARG A 546 -21.44 -0.82 -16.36
C ARG A 546 -22.95 -0.74 -16.20
N SER A 547 -23.62 0.16 -16.93
CA SER A 547 -25.07 0.29 -16.88
C SER A 547 -25.79 -1.00 -17.31
N ARG A 548 -25.27 -1.69 -18.33
CA ARG A 548 -25.78 -3.00 -18.74
C ARG A 548 -25.60 -4.04 -17.63
N HIS A 549 -24.43 -4.09 -16.99
CA HIS A 549 -24.18 -5.02 -15.90
C HIS A 549 -25.11 -4.77 -14.71
N GLU A 550 -25.31 -3.51 -14.31
CA GLU A 550 -26.26 -3.15 -13.25
C GLU A 550 -27.71 -3.52 -13.60
N GLN A 551 -28.11 -3.46 -14.88
CA GLN A 551 -29.41 -3.94 -15.33
C GLN A 551 -29.52 -5.47 -15.25
N GLU A 552 -28.48 -6.18 -15.68
CA GLU A 552 -28.40 -7.65 -15.57
C GLU A 552 -28.47 -8.10 -14.10
N GLU A 553 -27.74 -7.45 -13.19
CA GLU A 553 -27.82 -7.70 -11.75
C GLU A 553 -29.23 -7.50 -11.20
N LYS A 554 -29.90 -6.40 -11.57
CA LYS A 554 -31.30 -6.15 -11.14
C LYS A 554 -32.26 -7.24 -11.63
N LEU A 555 -32.08 -7.72 -12.87
CA LEU A 555 -32.88 -8.81 -13.42
C LEU A 555 -32.61 -10.13 -12.68
N ILE A 556 -31.34 -10.43 -12.35
CA ILE A 556 -30.96 -11.62 -11.58
C ILE A 556 -31.59 -11.56 -10.17
N ILE A 557 -31.48 -10.42 -9.48
CA ILE A 557 -32.06 -10.22 -8.15
C ILE A 557 -33.58 -10.39 -8.20
N SER A 558 -34.26 -9.80 -9.19
CA SER A 558 -35.70 -9.95 -9.36
C SER A 558 -36.10 -11.40 -9.66
N ALA A 559 -35.38 -12.09 -10.54
CA ALA A 559 -35.64 -13.50 -10.84
C ALA A 559 -35.45 -14.38 -9.60
N TRP A 560 -34.41 -14.13 -8.80
CA TRP A 560 -34.14 -14.87 -7.57
C TRP A 560 -35.22 -14.63 -6.51
N TYR A 561 -35.63 -13.38 -6.31
CA TYR A 561 -36.74 -13.03 -5.42
C TYR A 561 -38.05 -13.71 -5.84
N ASN A 562 -38.39 -13.67 -7.14
CA ASN A 562 -39.59 -14.33 -7.67
C ASN A 562 -39.53 -15.85 -7.51
N MET A 563 -38.37 -16.47 -7.75
CA MET A 563 -38.16 -17.90 -7.51
C MET A 563 -38.31 -18.25 -6.04
N GLY A 564 -37.72 -17.46 -5.14
CA GLY A 564 -37.85 -17.62 -3.69
C GLY A 564 -39.31 -17.51 -3.23
N MET A 565 -40.06 -16.54 -3.77
CA MET A 565 -41.49 -16.40 -3.52
C MET A 565 -42.30 -17.59 -4.02
N ALA A 566 -42.01 -18.10 -5.22
CA ALA A 566 -42.68 -19.28 -5.76
C ALA A 566 -42.41 -20.55 -4.93
N LEU A 567 -41.19 -20.72 -4.43
CA LEU A 567 -40.84 -21.82 -3.53
C LEU A 567 -41.55 -21.68 -2.17
N HIS A 568 -41.58 -20.48 -1.60
CA HIS A 568 -42.35 -20.21 -0.38
C HIS A 568 -43.85 -20.48 -0.55
N GLN A 569 -44.44 -20.09 -1.68
CA GLN A 569 -45.84 -20.39 -1.99
C GLN A 569 -46.09 -21.88 -2.17
N LYS A 570 -45.17 -22.64 -2.78
CA LYS A 570 -45.28 -24.11 -2.87
C LYS A 570 -45.24 -24.76 -1.48
N VAL A 571 -44.29 -24.37 -0.64
CA VAL A 571 -44.17 -24.90 0.73
C VAL A 571 -45.37 -24.51 1.60
N ALA A 572 -45.88 -23.29 1.46
CA ALA A 572 -47.10 -22.85 2.14
C ALA A 572 -48.35 -23.56 1.61
N GLY A 573 -48.44 -23.78 0.29
CA GLY A 573 -49.52 -24.52 -0.37
C GLY A 573 -49.55 -26.00 0.00
N GLU A 574 -48.41 -26.66 0.15
CA GLU A 574 -48.31 -28.04 0.65
C GLU A 574 -48.73 -28.16 2.12
N ARG A 575 -48.59 -27.09 2.91
CA ARG A 575 -49.10 -27.01 4.29
C ARG A 575 -50.58 -26.64 4.39
N SER A 576 -51.20 -26.13 3.32
CA SER A 576 -52.60 -25.66 3.32
C SER A 576 -53.50 -26.36 2.28
N GLY A 577 -52.99 -27.38 1.58
CA GLY A 577 -53.79 -28.22 0.70
C GLY A 577 -54.75 -29.15 1.48
N PRO A 578 -55.94 -29.48 0.93
CA PRO A 578 -57.04 -30.16 1.63
C PRO A 578 -56.79 -31.65 1.95
N GLY A 579 -55.53 -32.09 2.01
CA GLY A 579 -55.13 -33.47 2.31
C GLY A 579 -54.39 -33.64 3.64
N SER A 580 -54.06 -32.57 4.37
CA SER A 580 -53.41 -32.68 5.68
C SER A 580 -54.46 -32.78 6.80
N ALA A 581 -55.09 -33.95 6.91
CA ALA A 581 -55.85 -34.31 8.10
C ALA A 581 -54.87 -34.61 9.27
N PRO A 582 -55.21 -34.23 10.52
CA PRO A 582 -54.33 -34.46 11.66
C PRO A 582 -54.13 -35.98 11.84
N ALA A 583 -52.90 -36.36 12.17
CA ALA A 583 -52.45 -37.75 12.33
C ALA A 583 -53.52 -38.63 13.00
N GLN A 584 -54.22 -39.44 12.22
CA GLN A 584 -55.23 -40.36 12.73
C GLN A 584 -54.56 -41.61 13.31
N SER A 585 -54.91 -41.94 14.55
CA SER A 585 -54.50 -43.17 15.24
C SER A 585 -54.75 -44.41 14.38
N PHE A 586 -53.82 -45.36 14.41
CA PHE A 586 -53.79 -46.61 13.63
C PHE A 586 -55.15 -47.36 13.59
N LEU A 587 -55.91 -47.31 14.69
CA LEU A 587 -57.25 -47.91 14.80
C LEU A 587 -58.32 -47.21 13.94
N ALA A 588 -58.19 -45.91 13.68
CA ALA A 588 -59.08 -45.17 12.79
C ALA A 588 -58.81 -45.52 11.32
N GLN A 589 -57.53 -45.72 10.97
CA GLN A 589 -57.15 -46.19 9.64
C GLN A 589 -57.69 -47.60 9.38
N GLN A 590 -57.56 -48.52 10.33
CA GLN A 590 -58.07 -49.90 10.19
C GLN A 590 -59.60 -49.98 9.98
N ARG A 591 -60.37 -49.04 10.56
CA ARG A 591 -61.84 -48.94 10.36
C ARG A 591 -62.21 -48.46 8.95
N GLN A 592 -61.41 -47.57 8.35
CA GLN A 592 -61.65 -47.10 6.98
C GLN A 592 -61.33 -48.19 5.94
N TRP A 593 -60.26 -48.96 6.14
CA TRP A 593 -59.91 -50.08 5.25
C TRP A 593 -60.96 -51.21 5.28
N THR A 594 -61.58 -51.46 6.44
CA THR A 594 -62.68 -52.43 6.56
C THR A 594 -63.99 -51.91 5.97
N GLN A 595 -64.26 -50.60 6.02
CA GLN A 595 -65.40 -49.99 5.31
C GLN A 595 -65.21 -49.97 3.79
N ALA A 596 -64.01 -49.68 3.29
CA ALA A 596 -63.71 -49.68 1.85
C ALA A 596 -63.92 -51.07 1.20
N ARG A 597 -63.64 -52.17 1.91
CA ARG A 597 -63.90 -53.52 1.41
C ARG A 597 -65.38 -53.90 1.37
N ARG A 598 -66.25 -53.27 2.19
CA ARG A 598 -67.71 -53.50 2.15
C ARG A 598 -68.42 -52.70 1.04
N GLY A 599 -67.78 -51.67 0.50
CA GLY A 599 -68.34 -50.81 -0.57
C GLY A 599 -68.30 -51.41 -1.97
N LEU A 600 -67.53 -52.48 -2.21
CA LEU A 600 -67.30 -53.05 -3.56
C LEU A 600 -68.35 -54.08 -4.02
N SER A 601 -69.41 -54.34 -3.25
CA SER A 601 -70.45 -55.34 -3.60
C SER A 601 -71.80 -54.75 -4.02
N ARG A 602 -71.85 -53.51 -4.50
CA ARG A 602 -73.09 -52.93 -5.07
C ARG A 602 -72.85 -52.35 -6.47
N LEU A 603 -72.84 -53.25 -7.46
CA LEU A 603 -73.16 -52.89 -8.84
C LEU A 603 -74.69 -52.91 -8.97
N GLN A 604 -75.29 -51.77 -9.30
CA GLN A 604 -76.64 -51.67 -9.85
C GLN A 604 -76.61 -50.86 -11.15
N PRO A 605 -77.59 -51.07 -12.05
CA PRO A 605 -77.40 -51.00 -13.49
C PRO A 605 -78.07 -49.79 -14.14
N ARG A 606 -77.70 -49.64 -15.42
CA ARG A 606 -78.15 -48.73 -16.48
C ARG A 606 -77.41 -47.40 -16.59
#